data_AF-A0A429E7W3-F1
#
_entry.id   AF-A0A429E7W3-F1
#
_cell.length_a   1.000
_cell.length_b   1.000
_cell.length_c   1.000
_cell.angle_alpha   90.00
_cell.angle_beta   90.00
_cell.angle_gamma   90.00
#
_symmetry.space_group_name_H-M   'P 1'
#
loop_
_entity.id
_entity.type
_entity.pdbx_description
1 polymer ?
#
loop_
_entity_poly.entity_id
_entity_poly.type
_entity_poly.pdbx_seq_one_letter_code
_entity_poly.pdbx_strand_id
1 'polypeptide(L)'
;MWSWQEFVDRAREPDSIPDGCGRHDRGAWPGASWEEALRLARDGWATVLPEVDAEVAELRERVRDEVVTTALAPAWDVTGGEVDVGVYLSGTPECMVDAVPQRLSARGRVVAFLVPAGYVHTTPHAAVRNRGVALAALCSTIIAAGHSVEVWSGFCAHVGAGERYAGVARVVSAAEPLDMGRLMFVMAHPAMLRRLWFAVYDSAPRPVARRMRDHEYGRAPYTCLPDDLPDGVPDPYVLPYLSPGDPQWETAETALAWCQEMFTSLNLLHSP
;
A
#
# COMPACT_ATOMS: atom_id res chain seq x y z
N MET A 1 5.06 5.68 -15.01
CA MET A 1 4.24 4.69 -14.28
C MET A 1 4.77 3.31 -14.56
N TRP A 2 4.86 2.49 -13.52
CA TRP A 2 5.54 1.20 -13.60
C TRP A 2 4.82 0.17 -12.72
N SER A 3 4.86 -1.09 -13.13
CA SER A 3 4.74 -2.21 -12.20
C SER A 3 5.90 -2.21 -11.20
N TRP A 4 5.80 -3.00 -10.13
CA TRP A 4 6.88 -3.10 -9.15
C TRP A 4 8.22 -3.51 -9.79
N GLN A 5 8.21 -4.52 -10.67
CA GLN A 5 9.44 -4.99 -11.31
C GLN A 5 10.03 -3.93 -12.24
N GLU A 6 9.20 -3.28 -13.07
CA GLU A 6 9.67 -2.20 -13.94
C GLU A 6 10.25 -1.03 -13.14
N PHE A 7 9.67 -0.70 -11.98
CA PHE A 7 10.21 0.31 -11.07
C PHE A 7 11.59 -0.09 -10.55
N VAL A 8 11.76 -1.34 -10.10
CA VAL A 8 13.05 -1.85 -9.62
C VAL A 8 14.09 -1.86 -10.75
N ASP A 9 13.69 -2.20 -11.98
CA ASP A 9 14.59 -2.20 -13.14
C ASP A 9 15.00 -0.76 -13.53
N ARG A 10 14.07 0.19 -13.50
CA ARG A 10 14.35 1.63 -13.70
C ARG A 10 15.30 2.16 -12.64
N ALA A 11 15.10 1.76 -11.39
CA ALA A 11 15.99 2.11 -10.29
C ALA A 11 17.40 1.52 -10.47
N ARG A 12 17.64 0.59 -11.40
CA ARG A 12 18.95 0.00 -11.74
C ARG A 12 19.59 0.57 -13.01
N GLU A 13 18.88 1.39 -13.79
CA GLU A 13 19.43 2.03 -14.99
C GLU A 13 20.58 2.99 -14.64
N PRO A 14 21.69 3.04 -15.40
CA PRO A 14 22.82 3.93 -15.08
C PRO A 14 22.39 5.38 -14.89
N ASP A 15 23.02 6.07 -13.94
CA ASP A 15 22.74 7.49 -13.70
C ASP A 15 23.02 8.30 -14.97
N SER A 16 22.09 9.19 -15.32
CA SER A 16 22.25 10.11 -16.46
C SER A 16 22.99 11.39 -16.07
N ILE A 17 23.22 11.57 -14.77
CA ILE A 17 23.95 12.66 -14.12
C ILE A 17 25.12 12.09 -13.29
N PRO A 18 26.21 12.85 -13.10
CA PRO A 18 27.28 12.44 -12.20
C PRO A 18 26.82 12.47 -10.73
N ASP A 19 27.28 11.49 -9.96
CA ASP A 19 27.14 11.41 -8.50
C ASP A 19 25.68 11.49 -8.00
N GLY A 20 24.78 10.73 -8.62
CA GLY A 20 23.39 10.60 -8.17
C GLY A 20 23.28 10.14 -6.71
N CYS A 21 22.42 10.78 -5.92
CA CYS A 21 22.36 10.52 -4.48
C CYS A 21 21.80 9.13 -4.16
N GLY A 22 20.97 8.55 -5.03
CA GLY A 22 20.31 7.27 -4.77
C GLY A 22 21.31 6.13 -4.54
N ARG A 23 22.32 6.00 -5.39
CA ARG A 23 23.28 4.89 -5.33
C ARG A 23 24.55 5.21 -4.59
N HIS A 24 24.99 6.46 -4.65
CA HIS A 24 26.36 6.80 -4.30
C HIS A 24 26.55 7.24 -2.85
N ASP A 25 25.46 7.53 -2.11
CA ASP A 25 25.55 7.84 -0.68
C ASP A 25 26.08 6.62 0.11
N ARG A 26 27.17 6.82 0.87
CA ARG A 26 27.81 5.78 1.70
C ARG A 26 27.52 5.93 3.20
N GLY A 27 26.76 6.96 3.58
CA GLY A 27 26.39 7.24 4.96
C GLY A 27 25.22 6.40 5.45
N ALA A 28 24.85 6.61 6.70
CA ALA A 28 23.70 5.98 7.34
C ALA A 28 22.36 6.66 6.99
N TRP A 29 22.39 7.86 6.41
CA TRP A 29 21.20 8.66 6.13
C TRP A 29 20.15 7.93 5.26
N PRO A 30 20.51 7.17 4.21
CA PRO A 30 19.54 6.42 3.42
C PRO A 30 18.84 5.29 4.17
N GLY A 31 19.33 4.89 5.34
CA GLY A 31 18.79 3.80 6.16
C GLY A 31 19.25 2.39 5.75
N ALA A 32 19.72 2.21 4.51
CA ALA A 32 20.30 0.96 4.03
C ALA A 32 21.40 1.23 3.00
N SER A 33 22.28 0.26 2.75
CA SER A 33 23.18 0.31 1.58
C SER A 33 22.36 0.14 0.29
N TRP A 34 22.99 0.41 -0.86
CA TRP A 34 22.35 0.20 -2.16
C TRP A 34 21.99 -1.28 -2.38
N GLU A 35 22.91 -2.18 -2.10
CA GLU A 35 22.73 -3.62 -2.23
C GLU A 35 21.62 -4.13 -1.31
N GLU A 36 21.58 -3.61 -0.09
CA GLU A 36 20.54 -3.95 0.89
C GLU A 36 19.17 -3.43 0.44
N ALA A 37 19.08 -2.20 -0.07
CA ALA A 37 17.82 -1.68 -0.62
C ALA A 37 17.31 -2.52 -1.79
N LEU A 38 18.19 -2.99 -2.68
CA LEU A 38 17.81 -3.90 -3.77
C LEU A 38 17.37 -5.29 -3.25
N ARG A 39 18.00 -5.79 -2.19
CA ARG A 39 17.60 -7.03 -1.52
C ARG A 39 16.21 -6.89 -0.91
N LEU A 40 15.96 -5.84 -0.16
CA LEU A 40 14.65 -5.53 0.42
C LEU A 40 13.57 -5.34 -0.65
N ALA A 41 13.91 -4.73 -1.79
CA ALA A 41 12.97 -4.56 -2.89
C ALA A 41 12.54 -5.88 -3.55
N ARG A 42 13.45 -6.86 -3.60
CA ARG A 42 13.22 -8.17 -4.20
C ARG A 42 12.57 -9.15 -3.23
N ASP A 43 13.10 -9.21 -2.01
CA ASP A 43 12.78 -10.25 -1.02
C ASP A 43 11.76 -9.79 0.02
N GLY A 44 11.45 -8.48 0.05
CA GLY A 44 10.68 -7.85 1.12
C GLY A 44 11.50 -7.68 2.41
N TRP A 45 10.97 -6.87 3.34
CA TRP A 45 11.59 -6.65 4.64
C TRP A 45 11.22 -7.73 5.67
N ALA A 46 11.53 -8.99 5.38
CA ALA A 46 11.06 -10.13 6.18
C ALA A 46 11.41 -10.05 7.68
N THR A 47 12.52 -9.41 8.05
CA THR A 47 12.97 -9.29 9.44
C THR A 47 12.07 -8.42 10.31
N VAL A 48 11.28 -7.52 9.71
CA VAL A 48 10.36 -6.65 10.45
C VAL A 48 9.02 -7.33 10.71
N LEU A 49 8.74 -8.44 10.01
CA LEU A 49 7.43 -9.08 10.03
C LEU A 49 7.00 -9.60 11.41
N PRO A 50 7.84 -10.22 12.26
CA PRO A 50 7.36 -10.69 13.56
C PRO A 50 6.82 -9.56 14.46
N GLU A 51 7.48 -8.40 14.44
CA GLU A 51 7.06 -7.20 15.18
C GLU A 51 5.83 -6.57 14.54
N VAL A 52 5.84 -6.44 13.21
CA VAL A 52 4.73 -5.88 12.44
C VAL A 52 3.49 -6.75 12.50
N ASP A 53 3.61 -8.07 12.49
CA ASP A 53 2.47 -8.99 12.58
C ASP A 53 1.82 -8.88 13.95
N ALA A 54 2.59 -8.71 15.03
CA ALA A 54 2.07 -8.46 16.36
C ALA A 54 1.35 -7.11 16.42
N GLU A 55 1.98 -6.04 15.92
CA GLU A 55 1.37 -4.70 15.84
C GLU A 55 0.10 -4.75 14.97
N VAL A 56 0.17 -5.25 13.74
CA VAL A 56 -0.95 -5.39 12.81
C VAL A 56 -2.06 -6.26 13.40
N ALA A 57 -1.75 -7.32 14.14
CA ALA A 57 -2.77 -8.13 14.82
C ALA A 57 -3.48 -7.33 15.90
N GLU A 58 -2.76 -6.60 16.76
CA GLU A 58 -3.35 -5.70 17.76
C GLU A 58 -4.21 -4.61 17.09
N LEU A 59 -3.67 -3.98 16.05
CA LEU A 59 -4.34 -2.96 15.25
C LEU A 59 -5.62 -3.53 14.60
N ARG A 60 -5.59 -4.78 14.12
CA ARG A 60 -6.75 -5.48 13.54
C ARG A 60 -7.78 -5.86 14.57
N GLU A 61 -7.40 -6.38 15.74
CA GLU A 61 -8.35 -6.77 16.79
C GLU A 61 -9.20 -5.58 17.22
N ARG A 62 -8.58 -4.41 17.38
CA ARG A 62 -9.29 -3.15 17.69
C ARG A 62 -10.20 -2.62 16.57
N VAL A 63 -10.05 -3.12 15.34
CA VAL A 63 -10.93 -2.80 14.20
C VAL A 63 -11.98 -3.90 13.98
N ARG A 64 -11.68 -5.14 14.40
CA ARG A 64 -12.48 -6.35 14.12
C ARG A 64 -13.84 -6.34 14.80
N ASP A 65 -14.05 -5.58 15.87
CA ASP A 65 -15.36 -5.47 16.54
C ASP A 65 -16.48 -5.01 15.58
N GLU A 66 -16.14 -4.45 14.41
CA GLU A 66 -17.10 -4.06 13.37
C GLU A 66 -17.14 -4.99 12.13
N VAL A 67 -16.22 -5.95 11.98
CA VAL A 67 -15.92 -6.65 10.69
C VAL A 67 -16.46 -8.09 10.61
N VAL A 68 -17.31 -8.54 11.53
CA VAL A 68 -17.91 -9.89 11.44
C VAL A 68 -19.19 -9.86 10.63
N THR A 69 -19.08 -9.77 9.30
CA THR A 69 -20.21 -10.09 8.41
C THR A 69 -20.26 -11.61 8.20
N THR A 70 -21.19 -12.25 8.90
CA THR A 70 -21.58 -13.64 8.64
C THR A 70 -22.68 -13.62 7.59
N ALA A 71 -22.38 -14.02 6.35
CA ALA A 71 -23.42 -14.21 5.34
C ALA A 71 -23.97 -15.63 5.44
N LEU A 72 -25.29 -15.77 5.32
CA LEU A 72 -25.93 -17.08 5.17
C LEU A 72 -25.81 -17.50 3.71
N ALA A 73 -25.15 -18.63 3.46
CA ALA A 73 -25.08 -19.24 2.14
C ALA A 73 -25.97 -20.48 2.11
N PRO A 74 -26.64 -20.77 0.97
CA PRO A 74 -27.36 -22.01 0.81
C PRO A 74 -26.37 -23.18 0.77
N ALA A 75 -26.58 -24.18 1.62
CA ALA A 75 -25.92 -25.48 1.55
C ALA A 75 -26.95 -26.56 1.23
N TRP A 76 -26.67 -27.34 0.18
CA TRP A 76 -27.52 -28.44 -0.25
C TRP A 76 -27.12 -29.73 0.46
N ASP A 77 -28.11 -30.44 0.98
CA ASP A 77 -27.97 -31.76 1.61
C ASP A 77 -29.27 -32.56 1.39
N VAL A 78 -29.31 -33.79 1.87
CA VAL A 78 -30.50 -34.67 1.84
C VAL A 78 -31.54 -34.22 2.88
N THR A 79 -31.13 -33.39 3.85
CA THR A 79 -32.00 -32.80 4.89
C THR A 79 -31.79 -31.30 4.99
N GLY A 80 -32.85 -30.53 5.27
CA GLY A 80 -32.74 -29.07 5.41
C GLY A 80 -34.10 -28.41 5.65
N GLY A 81 -34.10 -27.09 5.87
CA GLY A 81 -35.29 -26.29 6.17
C GLY A 81 -36.14 -25.93 4.95
N GLU A 82 -35.54 -25.85 3.76
CA GLU A 82 -36.22 -25.54 2.50
C GLU A 82 -35.87 -26.57 1.42
N VAL A 83 -36.67 -26.62 0.34
CA VAL A 83 -36.43 -27.52 -0.80
C VAL A 83 -36.14 -26.71 -2.07
N ASP A 84 -35.02 -27.02 -2.73
CA ASP A 84 -34.77 -26.56 -4.09
C ASP A 84 -35.54 -27.45 -5.08
N VAL A 85 -36.68 -26.93 -5.53
CA VAL A 85 -37.59 -27.67 -6.41
C VAL A 85 -36.92 -28.05 -7.74
N GLY A 86 -35.98 -27.25 -8.24
CA GLY A 86 -35.27 -27.56 -9.49
C GLY A 86 -34.38 -28.79 -9.35
N VAL A 87 -33.60 -28.85 -8.27
CA VAL A 87 -32.71 -29.96 -7.94
C VAL A 87 -33.48 -31.22 -7.56
N TYR A 88 -34.62 -31.06 -6.87
CA TYR A 88 -35.53 -32.17 -6.58
C TYR A 88 -36.07 -32.81 -7.86
N LEU A 89 -36.54 -31.99 -8.82
CA LEU A 89 -37.10 -32.49 -10.08
C LEU A 89 -36.05 -33.14 -10.99
N SER A 90 -34.75 -32.84 -10.82
CA SER A 90 -33.67 -33.54 -11.52
C SER A 90 -33.30 -34.89 -10.88
N GLY A 91 -33.92 -35.26 -9.75
CA GLY A 91 -33.68 -36.53 -9.07
C GLY A 91 -32.40 -36.58 -8.24
N THR A 92 -31.83 -35.41 -7.89
CA THR A 92 -30.64 -35.31 -7.04
C THR A 92 -31.06 -35.42 -5.57
N PRO A 93 -30.49 -36.35 -4.77
CA PRO A 93 -30.83 -36.51 -3.36
C PRO A 93 -30.58 -35.25 -2.52
N GLU A 94 -29.52 -34.51 -2.81
CA GLU A 94 -29.11 -33.26 -2.15
C GLU A 94 -29.96 -32.07 -2.63
N CYS A 95 -31.27 -32.14 -2.40
CA CYS A 95 -32.25 -31.15 -2.84
C CYS A 95 -32.79 -30.28 -1.71
N MET A 96 -32.42 -30.56 -0.46
CA MET A 96 -32.81 -29.76 0.69
C MET A 96 -31.76 -28.68 0.95
N VAL A 97 -32.18 -27.47 1.30
CA VAL A 97 -31.32 -26.30 1.49
C VAL A 97 -31.43 -25.82 2.93
N ASP A 98 -30.27 -25.60 3.55
CA ASP A 98 -30.14 -24.85 4.79
C ASP A 98 -29.35 -23.56 4.57
N ALA A 99 -29.73 -22.52 5.29
CA ALA A 99 -28.99 -21.27 5.37
C ALA A 99 -27.88 -21.41 6.41
N VAL A 100 -26.67 -21.78 5.97
CA VAL A 100 -25.53 -21.97 6.87
C VAL A 100 -24.62 -20.73 6.86
N PRO A 101 -24.10 -20.31 8.01
CA PRO A 101 -23.02 -19.33 8.09
C PRO A 101 -21.83 -19.76 7.23
N GLN A 102 -21.57 -19.04 6.13
CA GLN A 102 -20.35 -19.21 5.36
C GLN A 102 -19.58 -17.89 5.26
N ARG A 103 -18.26 -17.99 5.31
CA ARG A 103 -17.37 -16.91 4.85
C ARG A 103 -17.41 -16.89 3.33
N LEU A 104 -18.43 -16.23 2.76
CA LEU A 104 -18.46 -15.98 1.32
C LEU A 104 -17.40 -14.92 1.00
N SER A 105 -16.47 -15.24 0.11
CA SER A 105 -15.71 -14.20 -0.59
C SER A 105 -16.65 -13.57 -1.62
N ALA A 106 -17.50 -12.62 -1.20
CA ALA A 106 -17.95 -11.64 -2.18
C ALA A 106 -16.68 -11.06 -2.81
N ARG A 107 -16.63 -10.87 -4.13
CA ARG A 107 -15.60 -10.03 -4.73
C ARG A 107 -15.86 -8.61 -4.22
N GLY A 108 -15.37 -8.28 -3.04
CA GLY A 108 -15.42 -6.94 -2.51
C GLY A 108 -14.73 -5.99 -3.49
N ARG A 109 -15.05 -4.69 -3.40
CA ARG A 109 -14.39 -3.69 -4.26
C ARG A 109 -12.88 -3.68 -4.06
N VAL A 110 -12.16 -3.15 -5.05
CA VAL A 110 -10.75 -2.80 -4.93
C VAL A 110 -10.64 -1.45 -4.23
N VAL A 111 -9.91 -1.40 -3.11
CA VAL A 111 -9.56 -0.14 -2.44
C VAL A 111 -8.16 0.26 -2.89
N ALA A 112 -8.07 1.36 -3.64
CA ALA A 112 -6.80 1.86 -4.17
C ALA A 112 -6.22 2.96 -3.27
N PHE A 113 -4.93 2.87 -2.96
CA PHE A 113 -4.17 3.87 -2.21
C PHE A 113 -3.04 4.42 -3.08
N LEU A 114 -2.90 5.74 -3.12
CA LEU A 114 -1.71 6.42 -3.65
C LEU A 114 -0.95 7.08 -2.52
N VAL A 115 0.27 6.61 -2.29
CA VAL A 115 1.10 7.02 -1.16
C VAL A 115 2.30 7.83 -1.64
N PRO A 116 2.41 9.12 -1.28
CA PRO A 116 3.62 9.89 -1.51
C PRO A 116 4.81 9.22 -0.81
N ALA A 117 5.81 8.82 -1.58
CA ALA A 117 7.07 8.26 -1.09
C ALA A 117 7.99 9.33 -0.51
N GLY A 118 7.84 10.57 -0.99
CA GLY A 118 8.59 11.71 -0.50
C GLY A 118 8.14 12.14 0.89
N TYR A 119 9.10 12.59 1.70
CA TYR A 119 8.88 13.22 3.01
C TYR A 119 10.09 14.10 3.35
N VAL A 120 9.92 15.01 4.31
CA VAL A 120 10.97 15.98 4.67
C VAL A 120 12.15 15.25 5.31
N HIS A 121 13.38 15.68 5.03
CA HIS A 121 14.58 15.03 5.57
C HIS A 121 14.66 15.03 7.10
N THR A 122 13.97 15.95 7.77
CA THR A 122 13.83 16.04 9.23
C THR A 122 12.73 15.15 9.81
N THR A 123 11.92 14.48 8.98
CA THR A 123 10.90 13.55 9.45
C THR A 123 11.56 12.39 10.20
N PRO A 124 11.17 12.12 11.45
CA PRO A 124 11.70 11.00 12.23
C PRO A 124 11.46 9.66 11.53
N HIS A 125 12.42 8.72 11.62
CA HIS A 125 12.25 7.40 11.02
C HIS A 125 11.08 6.64 11.64
N ALA A 126 10.80 6.87 12.93
CA ALA A 126 9.63 6.33 13.61
C ALA A 126 8.30 6.77 12.95
N ALA A 127 8.19 8.02 12.50
CA ALA A 127 6.98 8.49 11.82
C ALA A 127 6.77 7.80 10.46
N VAL A 128 7.85 7.60 9.69
CA VAL A 128 7.81 6.81 8.45
C VAL A 128 7.36 5.38 8.74
N ARG A 129 7.94 4.75 9.77
CA ARG A 129 7.58 3.40 10.21
C ARG A 129 6.11 3.31 10.62
N ASN A 130 5.65 4.20 11.49
CA ASN A 130 4.28 4.21 12.02
C ASN A 130 3.25 4.37 10.89
N ARG A 131 3.51 5.27 9.91
CA ARG A 131 2.67 5.41 8.72
C ARG A 131 2.60 4.11 7.91
N GLY A 132 3.73 3.46 7.71
CA GLY A 132 3.79 2.19 7.00
C GLY A 132 3.07 1.05 7.72
N VAL A 133 3.25 0.92 9.05
CA VAL A 133 2.54 -0.07 9.87
C VAL A 133 1.04 0.17 9.85
N ALA A 134 0.59 1.41 10.02
CA ALA A 134 -0.84 1.75 9.98
C ALA A 134 -1.46 1.42 8.62
N LEU A 135 -0.78 1.73 7.52
CA LEU A 135 -1.24 1.37 6.19
C LEU A 135 -1.26 -0.16 5.99
N ALA A 136 -0.28 -0.88 6.50
CA ALA A 136 -0.24 -2.34 6.43
C ALA A 136 -1.37 -2.98 7.24
N ALA A 137 -1.66 -2.46 8.43
CA ALA A 137 -2.81 -2.86 9.23
C ALA A 137 -4.13 -2.59 8.50
N LEU A 138 -4.30 -1.38 7.95
CA LEU A 138 -5.46 -1.01 7.15
C LEU A 138 -5.66 -1.97 5.98
N CYS A 139 -4.61 -2.23 5.19
CA CYS A 139 -4.68 -3.16 4.06
C CYS A 139 -5.08 -4.56 4.50
N SER A 140 -4.50 -5.04 5.60
CA SER A 140 -4.80 -6.34 6.18
C SER A 140 -6.26 -6.42 6.65
N THR A 141 -6.78 -5.39 7.30
CA THR A 141 -8.20 -5.31 7.71
C THR A 141 -9.13 -5.32 6.50
N ILE A 142 -8.83 -4.52 5.46
CA ILE A 142 -9.62 -4.47 4.23
C ILE A 142 -9.72 -5.86 3.57
N ILE A 143 -8.60 -6.59 3.51
CA ILE A 143 -8.58 -7.97 3.00
C ILE A 143 -9.38 -8.92 3.88
N ALA A 144 -9.28 -8.81 5.21
CA ALA A 144 -10.09 -9.60 6.13
C ALA A 144 -11.59 -9.32 6.00
N ALA A 145 -11.97 -8.10 5.63
CA ALA A 145 -13.34 -7.71 5.33
C ALA A 145 -13.85 -8.20 3.97
N GLY A 146 -13.02 -8.92 3.18
CA GLY A 146 -13.41 -9.50 1.89
C GLY A 146 -13.18 -8.59 0.68
N HIS A 147 -12.39 -7.52 0.83
CA HIS A 147 -12.05 -6.59 -0.25
C HIS A 147 -10.61 -6.81 -0.77
N SER A 148 -10.32 -6.32 -1.97
CA SER A 148 -8.95 -6.28 -2.48
C SER A 148 -8.32 -4.90 -2.21
N VAL A 149 -7.00 -4.85 -2.12
CA VAL A 149 -6.24 -3.60 -2.02
C VAL A 149 -5.33 -3.44 -3.21
N GLU A 150 -5.22 -2.21 -3.71
CA GLU A 150 -4.20 -1.81 -4.66
C GLU A 150 -3.40 -0.67 -4.04
N VAL A 151 -2.07 -0.75 -4.08
CA VAL A 151 -1.21 0.24 -3.42
C VAL A 151 -0.17 0.75 -4.41
N TRP A 152 -0.11 2.07 -4.55
CA TRP A 152 0.82 2.80 -5.38
C TRP A 152 1.75 3.65 -4.52
N SER A 153 3.04 3.62 -4.86
CA SER A 153 4.03 4.56 -4.34
C SER A 153 4.23 5.66 -5.37
N GLY A 154 4.13 6.93 -4.97
CA GLY A 154 4.28 8.07 -5.85
C GLY A 154 5.42 8.99 -5.42
N PHE A 155 6.24 9.41 -6.35
CA PHE A 155 7.15 10.53 -6.17
C PHE A 155 6.76 11.58 -7.20
N CYS A 156 6.14 12.65 -6.73
CA CYS A 156 5.58 13.67 -7.60
C CYS A 156 6.03 15.06 -7.16
N ALA A 157 6.96 15.67 -7.90
CA ALA A 157 7.61 16.92 -7.54
C ALA A 157 7.13 18.08 -8.39
N HIS A 158 6.97 19.26 -7.79
CA HIS A 158 6.78 20.52 -8.51
C HIS A 158 8.12 21.23 -8.64
N VAL A 159 8.65 21.33 -9.86
CA VAL A 159 9.94 21.98 -10.11
C VAL A 159 9.71 23.38 -10.66
N GLY A 160 9.71 24.39 -9.78
CA GLY A 160 9.47 25.77 -10.19
C GLY A 160 8.02 26.05 -10.64
N ALA A 161 7.82 27.16 -11.35
CA ALA A 161 6.48 27.62 -11.71
C ALA A 161 5.85 26.79 -12.83
N GLY A 162 4.99 25.84 -12.46
CA GLY A 162 4.12 25.10 -13.39
C GLY A 162 4.70 23.80 -13.95
N GLU A 163 5.94 23.43 -13.65
CA GLU A 163 6.50 22.14 -14.06
C GLU A 163 6.26 21.10 -12.94
N ARG A 164 5.72 19.94 -13.31
CA ARG A 164 5.49 18.81 -12.39
C ARG A 164 6.06 17.55 -12.99
N TYR A 165 6.87 16.82 -12.22
CA TYR A 165 7.36 15.50 -12.58
C TYR A 165 6.72 14.45 -11.69
N ALA A 166 5.91 13.57 -12.27
CA ALA A 166 5.23 12.50 -11.55
C ALA A 166 5.78 11.14 -11.97
N GLY A 167 6.24 10.37 -10.99
CA GLY A 167 6.54 8.95 -11.13
C GLY A 167 5.70 8.16 -10.13
N VAL A 168 5.02 7.12 -10.59
CA VAL A 168 4.26 6.20 -9.73
C VAL A 168 4.62 4.75 -10.04
N ALA A 169 4.67 3.92 -8.99
CA ALA A 169 4.95 2.49 -9.06
C ALA A 169 3.85 1.71 -8.34
N ARG A 170 3.26 0.70 -8.99
CA ARG A 170 2.31 -0.20 -8.35
C ARG A 170 3.07 -1.20 -7.50
N VAL A 171 2.88 -1.12 -6.19
CA VAL A 171 3.57 -1.91 -5.18
C VAL A 171 2.82 -3.20 -4.89
N VAL A 172 1.49 -3.05 -4.76
CA VAL A 172 0.55 -4.14 -4.54
C VAL A 172 -0.53 -4.03 -5.62
N SER A 173 -0.72 -5.09 -6.40
CA SER A 173 -1.83 -5.25 -7.32
C SER A 173 -3.04 -5.86 -6.63
N ALA A 174 -4.26 -5.42 -7.00
CA ALA A 174 -5.48 -6.04 -6.50
C ALA A 174 -5.63 -7.54 -6.85
N ALA A 175 -4.85 -8.01 -7.83
CA ALA A 175 -4.85 -9.39 -8.30
C ALA A 175 -3.73 -10.27 -7.70
N GLU A 176 -2.87 -9.73 -6.83
CA GLU A 176 -1.81 -10.50 -6.16
C GLU A 176 -2.06 -10.61 -4.65
N PRO A 177 -1.61 -11.67 -3.98
CA PRO A 177 -1.62 -11.74 -2.53
C PRO A 177 -0.80 -10.60 -1.91
N LEU A 178 -1.24 -10.07 -0.77
CA LEU A 178 -0.54 -9.01 -0.06
C LEU A 178 0.83 -9.49 0.44
N ASP A 179 1.90 -8.96 -0.15
CA ASP A 179 3.28 -9.13 0.30
C ASP A 179 3.60 -8.07 1.37
N MET A 180 3.44 -8.46 2.63
CA MET A 180 3.70 -7.58 3.78
C MET A 180 5.16 -7.11 3.83
N GLY A 181 6.12 -7.96 3.44
CA GLY A 181 7.53 -7.60 3.44
C GLY A 181 7.81 -6.48 2.44
N ARG A 182 7.27 -6.59 1.22
CA ARG A 182 7.36 -5.55 0.20
C ARG A 182 6.65 -4.28 0.64
N LEU A 183 5.42 -4.38 1.15
CA LEU A 183 4.66 -3.21 1.60
C LEU A 183 5.41 -2.46 2.71
N MET A 184 5.94 -3.17 3.70
CA MET A 184 6.71 -2.57 4.79
C MET A 184 8.00 -1.92 4.30
N PHE A 185 8.74 -2.57 3.40
CA PHE A 185 9.91 -1.92 2.81
C PHE A 185 9.54 -0.60 2.12
N VAL A 186 8.51 -0.62 1.27
CA VAL A 186 8.12 0.56 0.49
C VAL A 186 7.55 1.69 1.36
N MET A 187 6.78 1.36 2.38
CA MET A 187 6.01 2.37 3.14
C MET A 187 6.65 2.77 4.46
N ALA A 188 7.49 1.92 5.04
CA ALA A 188 8.09 2.14 6.36
C ALA A 188 9.62 2.32 6.33
N HIS A 189 10.30 1.97 5.24
CA HIS A 189 11.77 2.05 5.21
C HIS A 189 12.28 3.27 4.44
N PRO A 190 13.17 4.09 5.03
CA PRO A 190 13.71 5.26 4.34
C PRO A 190 14.47 5.01 3.04
N ALA A 191 14.96 3.78 2.83
CA ALA A 191 15.72 3.39 1.66
C ALA A 191 14.83 3.33 0.42
N MET A 192 13.51 3.13 0.55
CA MET A 192 12.59 3.24 -0.58
C MET A 192 12.70 4.60 -1.26
N LEU A 193 12.59 5.68 -0.47
CA LEU A 193 12.74 7.04 -0.97
C LEU A 193 14.20 7.33 -1.37
N ARG A 194 15.09 7.22 -0.38
CA ARG A 194 16.46 7.77 -0.44
C ARG A 194 17.39 6.96 -1.34
N ARG A 195 17.05 5.70 -1.64
CA ARG A 195 17.79 4.84 -2.59
C ARG A 195 17.01 4.70 -3.89
N LEU A 196 15.84 4.06 -3.85
CA LEU A 196 15.19 3.59 -5.08
C LEU A 196 14.56 4.74 -5.88
N TRP A 197 13.72 5.56 -5.25
CA TRP A 197 13.13 6.71 -5.94
C TRP A 197 14.19 7.71 -6.40
N PHE A 198 15.18 8.00 -5.56
CA PHE A 198 16.31 8.85 -5.94
C PHE A 198 17.06 8.26 -7.13
N ALA A 199 17.37 6.96 -7.14
CA ALA A 199 18.02 6.31 -8.27
C ALA A 199 17.18 6.37 -9.57
N VAL A 200 15.85 6.27 -9.48
CA VAL A 200 14.95 6.45 -10.64
C VAL A 200 15.05 7.86 -11.21
N TYR A 201 15.16 8.88 -10.37
CA TYR A 201 15.34 10.26 -10.83
C TYR A 201 16.76 10.55 -11.31
N ASP A 202 17.77 9.95 -10.70
CA ASP A 202 19.16 10.05 -11.13
C ASP A 202 19.35 9.39 -12.51
N SER A 203 18.58 8.34 -12.83
CA SER A 203 18.62 7.63 -14.12
C SER A 203 17.66 8.17 -15.18
N ALA A 204 16.72 9.06 -14.81
CA ALA A 204 15.79 9.71 -15.75
C ALA A 204 16.53 10.43 -16.88
N PRO A 205 15.88 10.77 -18.03
CA PRO A 205 16.53 11.52 -19.11
C PRO A 205 17.30 12.74 -18.57
N ARG A 206 18.55 12.91 -18.99
CA ARG A 206 19.50 13.88 -18.40
C ARG A 206 18.93 15.28 -18.13
N PRO A 207 18.10 15.89 -19.00
CA PRO A 207 17.46 17.16 -18.69
C PRO A 207 16.56 17.12 -17.45
N VAL A 208 15.76 16.05 -17.28
CA VAL A 208 14.88 15.83 -16.14
C VAL A 208 15.69 15.59 -14.87
N ALA A 209 16.67 14.68 -14.93
CA ALA A 209 17.52 14.36 -13.78
C ALA A 209 18.27 15.60 -13.26
N ARG A 210 18.85 16.41 -14.17
CA ARG A 210 19.49 17.69 -13.81
C ARG A 210 18.50 18.67 -13.19
N ARG A 211 17.33 18.83 -13.80
CA ARG A 211 16.29 19.76 -13.34
C ARG A 211 15.80 19.40 -11.93
N MET A 212 15.55 18.12 -11.69
CA MET A 212 15.22 17.59 -10.36
C MET A 212 16.34 17.83 -9.35
N ARG A 213 17.59 17.47 -9.69
CA ARG A 213 18.75 17.65 -8.82
C ARG A 213 18.98 19.11 -8.43
N ASP A 214 18.89 20.02 -9.39
CA ASP A 214 19.26 21.41 -9.20
C ASP A 214 18.18 22.21 -8.43
N HIS A 215 16.92 21.75 -8.41
CA HIS A 215 15.79 22.48 -7.83
C HIS A 215 15.09 21.76 -6.68
N GLU A 216 14.72 20.50 -6.87
CA GLU A 216 13.77 19.80 -6.00
C GLU A 216 14.34 18.52 -5.39
N TYR A 217 15.68 18.36 -5.35
CA TYR A 217 16.24 17.20 -4.67
C TYR A 217 16.02 17.32 -3.16
N GLY A 218 15.06 16.56 -2.63
CA GLY A 218 14.68 16.60 -1.22
C GLY A 218 13.91 17.85 -0.76
N ARG A 219 13.33 18.65 -1.67
CA ARG A 219 12.50 19.82 -1.32
C ARG A 219 11.02 19.51 -1.47
N ALA A 220 10.30 19.67 -0.37
CA ALA A 220 8.87 19.45 -0.26
C ALA A 220 8.06 20.56 -0.97
N PRO A 221 6.79 20.31 -1.31
CA PRO A 221 6.05 19.06 -1.11
C PRO A 221 6.08 18.13 -2.33
N TYR A 222 6.08 16.82 -2.08
CA TYR A 222 5.93 15.79 -3.10
C TYR A 222 4.48 15.28 -3.19
N THR A 223 3.52 16.20 -3.30
CA THR A 223 2.09 15.88 -3.26
C THR A 223 1.70 15.03 -4.46
N CYS A 224 1.05 13.90 -4.22
CA CYS A 224 0.44 13.08 -5.26
C CYS A 224 -0.99 13.54 -5.56
N LEU A 225 -1.48 13.28 -6.76
CA LEU A 225 -2.84 13.59 -7.22
C LEU A 225 -3.48 12.32 -7.81
N PRO A 226 -4.82 12.19 -7.77
CA PRO A 226 -5.50 11.07 -8.43
C PRO A 226 -5.09 10.93 -9.91
N ASP A 227 -4.92 12.05 -10.60
CA ASP A 227 -4.52 12.09 -12.02
C ASP A 227 -3.08 11.62 -12.30
N ASP A 228 -2.26 11.35 -11.26
CA ASP A 228 -0.94 10.73 -11.44
C ASP A 228 -1.06 9.20 -11.71
N LEU A 229 -2.22 8.60 -11.45
CA LEU A 229 -2.52 7.17 -11.63
C LEU A 229 -3.05 6.86 -13.03
N PRO A 230 -3.04 5.58 -13.47
CA PRO A 230 -3.56 5.24 -14.79
C PRO A 230 -5.07 5.34 -14.82
N ASP A 231 -5.58 5.56 -16.02
CA ASP A 231 -6.99 5.33 -16.32
C ASP A 231 -7.41 3.93 -15.84
N GLY A 232 -8.55 3.85 -15.15
CA GLY A 232 -9.08 2.58 -14.63
C GLY A 232 -8.75 2.29 -13.16
N VAL A 233 -8.10 3.22 -12.44
CA VAL A 233 -8.05 3.21 -10.96
C VAL A 233 -9.08 4.21 -10.44
N PRO A 234 -10.35 3.79 -10.20
CA PRO A 234 -11.39 4.70 -9.77
C PRO A 234 -11.20 5.11 -8.30
N ASP A 235 -11.36 6.40 -8.03
CA ASP A 235 -11.44 6.99 -6.69
C ASP A 235 -10.34 6.52 -5.70
N PRO A 236 -9.05 6.69 -6.05
CA PRO A 236 -7.97 6.29 -5.16
C PRO A 236 -7.92 7.21 -3.94
N TYR A 237 -7.77 6.62 -2.76
CA TYR A 237 -7.44 7.41 -1.58
C TYR A 237 -5.98 7.86 -1.66
N VAL A 238 -5.76 9.15 -1.88
CA VAL A 238 -4.43 9.76 -1.94
C VAL A 238 -4.00 10.20 -0.55
N LEU A 239 -2.96 9.56 0.00
CA LEU A 239 -2.43 9.93 1.30
C LEU A 239 -1.78 11.32 1.23
N PRO A 240 -1.88 12.12 2.30
CA PRO A 240 -1.17 13.39 2.37
C PRO A 240 0.34 13.18 2.37
N TYR A 241 1.05 14.21 1.91
CA TYR A 241 2.50 14.30 2.03
C TYR A 241 2.93 14.22 3.50
N LEU A 242 3.89 13.34 3.81
CA LEU A 242 4.34 13.13 5.19
C LEU A 242 5.27 14.26 5.64
N SER A 243 4.81 15.03 6.61
CA SER A 243 5.53 16.13 7.23
C SER A 243 6.00 15.78 8.66
N PRO A 244 7.10 16.39 9.15
CA PRO A 244 7.63 16.07 10.48
C PRO A 244 6.68 16.38 11.64
N GLY A 245 5.74 17.30 11.44
CA GLY A 245 4.78 17.74 12.46
C GLY A 245 3.39 17.11 12.29
N ASP A 246 3.25 16.04 11.52
CA ASP A 246 1.99 15.31 11.36
C ASP A 246 1.73 14.47 12.63
N PRO A 247 0.78 14.87 13.51
CA PRO A 247 0.61 14.26 14.82
C PRO A 247 0.16 12.80 14.74
N GLN A 248 -0.55 12.43 13.67
CA GLN A 248 -1.06 11.08 13.49
C GLN A 248 0.07 10.02 13.38
N TRP A 249 1.28 10.40 13.01
CA TRP A 249 2.40 9.45 12.84
C TRP A 249 3.38 9.45 14.01
N GLU A 250 3.19 10.30 15.02
CA GLU A 250 4.13 10.44 16.14
C GLU A 250 4.25 9.16 16.97
N THR A 251 3.13 8.46 17.18
CA THR A 251 3.06 7.25 18.01
C THR A 251 2.30 6.15 17.28
N ALA A 252 2.44 4.90 17.76
CA ALA A 252 1.65 3.78 17.26
C ALA A 252 0.14 3.98 17.52
N GLU A 253 -0.22 4.58 18.66
CA GLU A 253 -1.61 4.84 19.05
C GLU A 253 -2.29 5.85 18.12
N THR A 254 -1.62 6.97 17.82
CA THR A 254 -2.15 7.97 16.89
C THR A 254 -2.26 7.45 15.46
N ALA A 255 -1.33 6.57 15.06
CA ALA A 255 -1.34 5.95 13.74
C ALA A 255 -2.47 4.92 13.61
N LEU A 256 -2.80 4.23 14.71
CA LEU A 256 -3.97 3.35 14.80
C LEU A 256 -5.28 4.12 14.73
N ALA A 257 -5.40 5.23 15.46
CA ALA A 257 -6.59 6.07 15.41
C ALA A 257 -6.88 6.49 13.95
N TRP A 258 -5.84 6.91 13.22
CA TRP A 258 -5.96 7.20 11.79
C TRP A 258 -6.40 5.97 10.97
N CYS A 259 -5.83 4.79 11.22
CA CYS A 259 -6.22 3.55 10.53
C CYS A 259 -7.71 3.21 10.73
N GLN A 260 -8.21 3.36 11.96
CA GLN A 260 -9.61 3.13 12.31
C GLN A 260 -10.53 4.13 11.60
N GLU A 261 -10.26 5.43 11.76
CA GLU A 261 -11.01 6.49 11.09
C GLU A 261 -11.05 6.28 9.57
N MET A 262 -9.92 5.89 8.99
CA MET A 262 -9.82 5.60 7.57
C MET A 262 -10.69 4.42 7.16
N PHE A 263 -10.60 3.29 7.88
CA PHE A 263 -11.41 2.11 7.59
C PHE A 263 -12.92 2.42 7.65
N THR A 264 -13.36 3.16 8.67
CA THR A 264 -14.76 3.61 8.79
C THR A 264 -15.16 4.54 7.65
N SER A 265 -14.30 5.52 7.30
CA SER A 265 -14.56 6.49 6.22
C SER A 265 -14.70 5.84 4.84
N LEU A 266 -14.03 4.70 4.63
CA LEU A 266 -14.13 3.94 3.40
C LEU A 266 -15.52 3.28 3.25
N ASN A 267 -16.33 3.19 4.31
CA ASN A 267 -17.68 2.60 4.28
C ASN A 267 -17.68 1.19 3.64
N LEU A 268 -16.73 0.36 4.08
CA LEU A 268 -16.52 -1.00 3.55
C LEU A 268 -17.47 -2.03 4.16
N LEU A 269 -18.01 -1.73 5.34
CA LEU A 269 -18.95 -2.59 6.02
C LEU A 269 -20.35 -2.42 5.43
N HIS A 270 -20.95 -3.51 4.96
CA HIS A 270 -22.35 -3.50 4.57
C HIS A 270 -23.19 -3.38 5.84
N SER A 271 -24.03 -2.36 5.93
CA SER A 271 -25.08 -2.33 6.96
C SER A 271 -26.06 -3.49 6.68
N PRO A 272 -26.49 -4.24 7.71
CA PRO A 272 -27.41 -5.37 7.55
C PRO A 272 -28.76 -4.96 6.96
#